data_AF-A0A8H7BFS5-F1
#
_entry.id   AF-A0A8H7BFS5-F1
#
_cell.length_a   1.000
_cell.length_b   1.000
_cell.length_c   1.000
_cell.angle_alpha   90.00
_cell.angle_beta   90.00
_cell.angle_gamma   90.00
#
_symmetry.space_group_name_H-M   'P 1'
#
loop_
_entity.id
_entity.type
_entity.pdbx_description
1 polymer ?
#
loop_
_entity_poly.entity_id
_entity_poly.type
_entity_poly.pdbx_seq_one_letter_code
_entity_poly.pdbx_strand_id
1 'polypeptide(L)'
;MAHAAEPKLNIFPKEIAGIPGSPPSEYKDIPDTQAQPSTATQPVVSPPRTPPGEKDEHKARKISQGEFESERHFYPRVLNAQIHPLVQSFFTLGNDRIIARYTHLNPQVKPEHLREILSYQPTHFQWAGSDLFNVTTASGQRQMIVIETNSCPSGQKSMPLLSETDEHNEQGGYRQVIQQAFQSQLSKADPKLGGLAVVCDKNMMESSGYAAVLSDVAKEDVWLVEWYVDDPDPNVKWEDGVLHIRDEAKAGGRNKMMAARAYDFYNSELVDTGLGIRTPETINNVTRGEIPLWIHSMGGHAVLKVPYSNAGQGVYTITNEVELGAFMAEDHHYDKFIVQSLVGNASWSSVTRAGKFYHVGTIPNKKSNTFVSDLRMMVAGSENGFRPVCIYGRKARLPLTAKLDTDVNTWDMLGTNLSLKLPDGSWTTDTSRLILMDRKDFNQLGLGIDDLIDAYIQTCLAVIAIDRMASRLMANGRFDYNLFRSLNPDNALLKEIQQANNDDF
;
A
#
# COMPACT_ATOMS: atom_id res chain seq x y z
N MET A 1 -29.78 36.68 -42.20
CA MET A 1 -31.09 36.79 -42.87
C MET A 1 -30.99 36.05 -44.20
N ALA A 2 -31.96 35.15 -44.47
CA ALA A 2 -32.21 34.35 -45.69
C ALA A 2 -31.13 33.32 -46.08
N HIS A 3 -31.39 32.07 -46.50
CA HIS A 3 -32.60 31.23 -46.57
C HIS A 3 -32.14 29.78 -46.95
N ALA A 4 -32.83 28.75 -46.42
CA ALA A 4 -33.14 27.42 -47.01
C ALA A 4 -31.99 26.43 -47.39
N ALA A 5 -32.12 25.10 -47.38
CA ALA A 5 -33.04 24.11 -46.81
C ALA A 5 -32.42 22.69 -47.03
N GLU A 6 -32.85 21.71 -46.26
CA GLU A 6 -32.46 20.28 -46.22
C GLU A 6 -32.69 19.49 -47.53
N PRO A 7 -32.28 18.20 -47.55
CA PRO A 7 -33.35 17.20 -47.66
C PRO A 7 -33.25 16.04 -46.64
N LYS A 8 -34.44 15.63 -46.17
CA LYS A 8 -34.75 14.39 -45.46
C LYS A 8 -34.93 13.23 -46.44
N LEU A 9 -34.62 12.01 -46.01
CA LEU A 9 -35.34 10.82 -46.46
C LEU A 9 -35.55 9.84 -45.29
N ASN A 10 -36.82 9.59 -44.99
CA ASN A 10 -37.31 8.46 -44.20
C ASN A 10 -37.79 7.38 -45.18
N ILE A 11 -37.83 6.11 -44.74
CA ILE A 11 -38.90 5.09 -44.93
C ILE A 11 -38.29 3.66 -44.89
N PHE A 12 -38.57 2.91 -43.81
CA PHE A 12 -38.69 1.44 -43.74
C PHE A 12 -40.10 1.02 -44.27
N PRO A 13 -40.46 -0.25 -44.63
CA PRO A 13 -40.07 -1.52 -43.95
C PRO A 13 -40.06 -2.85 -44.78
N LYS A 14 -39.50 -3.94 -44.20
CA LYS A 14 -40.02 -5.33 -44.06
C LYS A 14 -38.91 -6.41 -43.90
N GLU A 15 -38.87 -7.06 -42.72
CA GLU A 15 -38.89 -8.51 -42.42
C GLU A 15 -38.46 -9.54 -43.52
N ILE A 16 -37.77 -10.69 -43.32
CA ILE A 16 -37.45 -11.64 -42.21
C ILE A 16 -36.32 -12.58 -42.72
N ALA A 17 -35.43 -13.09 -41.84
CA ALA A 17 -35.05 -14.52 -41.66
C ALA A 17 -33.61 -14.74 -41.10
N GLY A 18 -33.51 -15.45 -39.96
CA GLY A 18 -32.40 -16.36 -39.66
C GLY A 18 -31.41 -15.96 -38.53
N ILE A 19 -31.74 -16.30 -37.28
CA ILE A 19 -30.81 -16.38 -36.14
C ILE A 19 -30.77 -17.84 -35.68
N PRO A 20 -29.60 -18.48 -35.47
CA PRO A 20 -29.51 -19.75 -34.74
C PRO A 20 -29.42 -19.50 -33.23
N GLY A 21 -30.35 -20.10 -32.49
CA GLY A 21 -30.51 -19.96 -31.04
C GLY A 21 -29.54 -20.79 -30.20
N SER A 22 -29.30 -20.29 -28.99
CA SER A 22 -28.61 -20.96 -27.88
C SER A 22 -29.54 -21.96 -27.18
N PRO A 23 -29.03 -23.08 -26.63
CA PRO A 23 -29.86 -24.09 -25.95
C PRO A 23 -30.24 -23.66 -24.52
N PRO A 24 -31.43 -24.07 -24.02
CA PRO A 24 -31.92 -23.71 -22.69
C PRO A 24 -31.37 -24.61 -21.57
N SER A 25 -31.25 -24.03 -20.37
CA SER A 25 -30.95 -24.68 -19.09
C SER A 25 -32.22 -25.26 -18.46
N GLU A 26 -32.28 -26.57 -18.26
CA GLU A 26 -33.30 -27.21 -17.43
C GLU A 26 -32.78 -27.37 -15.98
N TYR A 27 -33.47 -26.73 -15.04
CA TYR A 27 -33.48 -27.10 -13.63
C TYR A 27 -34.26 -28.41 -13.49
N LYS A 28 -33.69 -29.41 -12.80
CA LYS A 28 -34.43 -30.59 -12.33
C LYS A 28 -34.37 -30.66 -10.80
N ASP A 29 -35.56 -30.57 -10.23
CA ASP A 29 -35.88 -30.86 -8.83
C ASP A 29 -35.51 -32.30 -8.45
N ILE A 30 -34.95 -32.48 -7.26
CA ILE A 30 -34.75 -33.79 -6.63
C ILE A 30 -35.81 -33.92 -5.52
N PRO A 31 -36.60 -35.01 -5.48
CA PRO A 31 -37.71 -35.14 -4.54
C PRO A 31 -37.28 -35.63 -3.15
N ASP A 32 -38.04 -35.18 -2.15
CA ASP A 32 -38.09 -35.69 -0.78
C ASP A 32 -38.18 -37.22 -0.73
N THR A 33 -37.34 -37.85 0.09
CA THR A 33 -37.51 -39.27 0.45
C THR A 33 -37.67 -39.42 1.95
N GLN A 34 -38.77 -40.11 2.29
CA GLN A 34 -39.32 -40.34 3.62
C GLN A 34 -38.42 -41.19 4.50
N ALA A 35 -38.43 -40.87 5.80
CA ALA A 35 -37.91 -41.70 6.88
C ALA A 35 -38.79 -42.93 7.13
N GLN A 36 -38.19 -44.08 7.44
CA GLN A 36 -38.70 -45.11 8.37
C GLN A 36 -37.58 -46.08 8.83
N PRO A 37 -37.76 -46.81 9.95
CA PRO A 37 -36.74 -46.98 11.00
C PRO A 37 -36.03 -48.34 11.00
N SER A 38 -34.82 -48.42 11.57
CA SER A 38 -34.30 -49.68 12.09
C SER A 38 -33.34 -49.50 13.27
N THR A 39 -33.67 -50.23 14.33
CA THR A 39 -32.90 -50.45 15.56
C THR A 39 -31.89 -51.59 15.37
N ALA A 40 -30.63 -51.40 15.77
CA ALA A 40 -29.81 -52.37 16.52
C ALA A 40 -28.37 -51.85 16.73
N THR A 41 -27.95 -51.80 17.98
CA THR A 41 -26.62 -51.46 18.50
C THR A 41 -25.54 -52.51 18.18
N GLN A 42 -24.36 -52.07 17.74
CA GLN A 42 -23.07 -52.75 17.94
C GLN A 42 -21.92 -51.73 18.20
N PRO A 43 -20.87 -52.10 18.96
CA PRO A 43 -19.87 -51.16 19.49
C PRO A 43 -18.61 -50.99 18.61
N VAL A 44 -18.14 -49.74 18.54
CA VAL A 44 -16.75 -49.22 18.45
C VAL A 44 -15.76 -49.84 17.43
N VAL A 45 -15.31 -49.02 16.46
CA VAL A 45 -13.87 -48.73 16.21
C VAL A 45 -13.75 -47.30 15.65
N SER A 46 -13.07 -46.41 16.37
CA SER A 46 -12.70 -45.09 15.84
C SER A 46 -11.64 -45.27 14.74
N PRO A 47 -11.74 -44.57 13.58
CA PRO A 47 -10.64 -44.56 12.63
C PRO A 47 -9.37 -44.02 13.31
N PRO A 48 -8.18 -44.51 12.97
CA PRO A 48 -6.94 -44.02 13.57
C PRO A 48 -6.89 -42.51 13.38
N ARG A 49 -6.65 -41.79 14.49
CA ARG A 49 -6.39 -40.34 14.46
C ARG A 49 -5.27 -40.12 13.45
N THR A 50 -5.56 -39.41 12.37
CA THR A 50 -4.52 -38.79 11.55
C THR A 50 -3.64 -37.99 12.52
N PRO A 51 -2.31 -38.16 12.51
CA PRO A 51 -1.43 -37.30 13.28
C PRO A 51 -1.79 -35.84 12.96
N PRO A 52 -1.71 -34.91 13.93
CA PRO A 52 -1.76 -33.49 13.58
C PRO A 52 -0.70 -33.26 12.50
N GLY A 53 -1.12 -32.79 11.33
CA GLY A 53 -0.23 -32.53 10.21
C GLY A 53 0.94 -31.69 10.68
N GLU A 54 2.16 -32.10 10.30
CA GLU A 54 3.37 -31.31 10.47
C GLU A 54 3.08 -29.88 9.99
N LYS A 55 3.21 -28.89 10.89
CA LYS A 55 3.19 -27.49 10.49
C LYS A 55 4.51 -27.24 9.78
N ASP A 56 4.46 -26.86 8.51
CA ASP A 56 5.65 -26.51 7.71
C ASP A 56 6.58 -25.56 8.49
N GLU A 57 7.81 -26.03 8.76
CA GLU A 57 8.83 -25.27 9.48
C GLU A 57 9.44 -24.19 8.56
N HIS A 58 9.31 -22.92 8.95
CA HIS A 58 9.88 -21.77 8.25
C HIS A 58 11.41 -21.65 8.44
N LYS A 59 12.18 -22.51 7.77
CA LYS A 59 13.65 -22.55 7.85
C LYS A 59 14.30 -21.38 7.10
N ALA A 60 15.38 -20.83 7.68
CA ALA A 60 16.23 -19.88 6.96
C ALA A 60 16.74 -20.56 5.68
N ARG A 61 16.40 -19.99 4.52
CA ARG A 61 16.75 -20.57 3.23
C ARG A 61 17.93 -19.81 2.66
N LYS A 62 18.98 -20.55 2.32
CA LYS A 62 20.09 -20.01 1.55
C LYS A 62 19.65 -19.89 0.08
N ILE A 63 19.83 -18.71 -0.49
CA ILE A 63 19.54 -18.38 -1.89
C ILE A 63 20.88 -18.09 -2.57
N SER A 64 21.16 -18.80 -3.64
CA SER A 64 22.39 -18.67 -4.42
C SER A 64 22.16 -17.88 -5.70
N GLN A 65 23.25 -17.45 -6.33
CA GLN A 65 23.22 -16.77 -7.62
C GLN A 65 22.53 -17.64 -8.69
N GLY A 66 21.71 -17.01 -9.54
CA GLY A 66 20.98 -17.65 -10.62
C GLY A 66 19.70 -18.38 -10.20
N GLU A 67 19.28 -18.30 -8.93
CA GLU A 67 18.04 -18.93 -8.45
C GLU A 67 16.76 -18.10 -8.74
N PHE A 68 16.87 -16.93 -9.38
CA PHE A 68 15.71 -16.09 -9.69
C PHE A 68 14.82 -16.72 -10.77
N GLU A 69 13.58 -17.02 -10.42
CA GLU A 69 12.56 -17.51 -11.35
C GLU A 69 11.34 -16.58 -11.31
N SER A 70 11.05 -15.87 -12.41
CA SER A 70 9.98 -14.86 -12.44
C SER A 70 8.63 -15.39 -11.96
N GLU A 71 8.30 -16.64 -12.28
CA GLU A 71 7.04 -17.29 -11.89
C GLU A 71 6.85 -17.42 -10.37
N ARG A 72 7.95 -17.42 -9.60
CA ARG A 72 7.92 -17.48 -8.13
C ARG A 72 7.75 -16.11 -7.49
N HIS A 73 8.00 -15.03 -8.23
CA HIS A 73 8.17 -13.68 -7.67
C HIS A 73 7.19 -12.65 -8.23
N PHE A 74 6.47 -12.96 -9.30
CA PHE A 74 5.43 -12.11 -9.86
C PHE A 74 4.07 -12.78 -9.81
N TYR A 75 3.00 -11.98 -9.72
CA TYR A 75 1.66 -12.52 -9.92
C TYR A 75 1.51 -13.07 -11.36
N PRO A 76 0.78 -14.18 -11.56
CA PRO A 76 0.60 -14.75 -12.91
C PRO A 76 0.06 -13.78 -13.96
N ARG A 77 -0.78 -12.82 -13.54
CA ARG A 77 -1.30 -11.75 -14.41
C ARG A 77 -0.19 -10.81 -14.90
N VAL A 78 0.86 -10.59 -14.11
CA VAL A 78 1.96 -9.66 -14.40
C VAL A 78 2.92 -10.25 -15.42
N LEU A 79 3.20 -11.56 -15.35
CA LEU A 79 4.09 -12.26 -16.29
C LEU A 79 3.64 -12.13 -17.75
N ASN A 80 2.33 -11.95 -17.97
CA ASN A 80 1.71 -11.81 -19.28
C ASN A 80 1.30 -10.36 -19.60
N ALA A 81 1.61 -9.42 -18.71
CA ALA A 81 1.18 -8.04 -18.83
C ALA A 81 2.19 -7.22 -19.64
N GLN A 82 1.69 -6.46 -20.62
CA GLN A 82 2.49 -5.47 -21.34
C GLN A 82 2.31 -4.10 -20.71
N ILE A 83 3.41 -3.46 -20.32
CA ILE A 83 3.42 -2.13 -19.72
C ILE A 83 2.66 -1.12 -20.58
N HIS A 84 1.89 -0.24 -19.93
CA HIS A 84 1.19 0.84 -20.61
C HIS A 84 2.22 1.87 -21.14
N PRO A 85 2.16 2.30 -22.42
CA PRO A 85 3.16 3.22 -23.00
C PRO A 85 3.34 4.54 -22.24
N LEU A 86 2.25 5.10 -21.69
CA LEU A 86 2.32 6.30 -20.85
C LEU A 86 3.12 6.06 -19.57
N VAL A 87 2.93 4.91 -18.92
CA VAL A 87 3.66 4.55 -17.70
C VAL A 87 5.13 4.31 -18.04
N GLN A 88 5.41 3.56 -19.12
CA GLN A 88 6.78 3.38 -19.61
C GLN A 88 7.47 4.72 -19.92
N SER A 89 6.76 5.65 -20.58
CA SER A 89 7.26 7.00 -20.84
C SER A 89 7.55 7.76 -19.55
N PHE A 90 6.70 7.63 -18.52
CA PHE A 90 6.92 8.27 -17.22
C PHE A 90 8.24 7.81 -16.57
N PHE A 91 8.50 6.49 -16.54
CA PHE A 91 9.75 5.94 -15.98
C PHE A 91 11.01 6.39 -16.74
N THR A 92 10.89 6.80 -18.00
CA THR A 92 12.01 7.23 -18.85
C THR A 92 12.15 8.75 -18.96
N LEU A 93 11.27 9.54 -18.32
CA LEU A 93 11.30 11.01 -18.42
C LEU A 93 12.59 11.63 -17.84
N GLY A 94 13.03 11.13 -16.68
CA GLY A 94 14.10 11.74 -15.89
C GLY A 94 13.68 13.03 -15.17
N ASN A 95 14.40 13.38 -14.10
CA ASN A 95 14.02 14.46 -13.19
C ASN A 95 13.97 15.83 -13.87
N ASP A 96 14.83 16.14 -14.84
CA ASP A 96 14.80 17.43 -15.55
C ASP A 96 13.50 17.66 -16.32
N ARG A 97 13.01 16.63 -17.03
CA ARG A 97 11.73 16.73 -17.75
C ARG A 97 10.55 16.76 -16.79
N ILE A 98 10.62 16.01 -15.69
CA ILE A 98 9.62 16.05 -14.62
C ILE A 98 9.52 17.47 -14.05
N ILE A 99 10.64 18.11 -13.72
CA ILE A 99 10.69 19.49 -13.20
C ILE A 99 10.07 20.46 -14.20
N ALA A 100 10.48 20.39 -15.48
CA ALA A 100 9.96 21.28 -16.52
C ALA A 100 8.44 21.15 -16.70
N ARG A 101 7.91 19.92 -16.73
CA ARG A 101 6.48 19.67 -16.85
C ARG A 101 5.70 20.13 -15.62
N TYR A 102 6.17 19.78 -14.42
CA TYR A 102 5.47 20.09 -13.19
C TYR A 102 5.38 21.61 -12.96
N THR A 103 6.48 22.33 -13.17
CA THR A 103 6.55 23.79 -12.99
C THR A 103 5.77 24.54 -14.08
N HIS A 104 5.62 23.97 -15.29
CA HIS A 104 4.72 24.52 -16.30
C HIS A 104 3.24 24.50 -15.86
N LEU A 105 2.80 23.40 -15.24
CA LEU A 105 1.45 23.27 -14.70
C LEU A 105 1.26 23.98 -13.36
N ASN A 106 2.36 24.25 -12.65
CA ASN A 106 2.39 24.85 -11.33
C ASN A 106 3.37 26.05 -11.32
N PRO A 107 3.03 27.17 -11.97
CA PRO A 107 3.95 28.30 -12.18
C PRO A 107 4.44 28.97 -10.89
N GLN A 108 3.76 28.74 -9.76
CA GLN A 108 4.20 29.17 -8.43
C GLN A 108 5.39 28.36 -7.89
N VAL A 109 5.66 27.17 -8.42
CA VAL A 109 6.74 26.30 -7.95
C VAL A 109 8.05 26.71 -8.60
N LYS A 110 9.05 27.02 -7.77
CA LYS A 110 10.39 27.39 -8.25
C LYS A 110 11.13 26.14 -8.75
N PRO A 111 11.59 26.09 -10.02
CA PRO A 111 12.28 24.92 -10.57
C PRO A 111 13.52 24.50 -9.79
N GLU A 112 14.29 25.46 -9.27
CA GLU A 112 15.50 25.18 -8.50
C GLU A 112 15.21 24.43 -7.20
N HIS A 113 14.13 24.79 -6.50
CA HIS A 113 13.78 24.10 -5.27
C HIS A 113 13.22 22.70 -5.54
N LEU A 114 12.48 22.52 -6.64
CA LEU A 114 12.06 21.18 -7.05
C LEU A 114 13.25 20.30 -7.45
N ARG A 115 14.28 20.89 -8.05
CA ARG A 115 15.55 20.20 -8.33
C ARG A 115 16.23 19.74 -7.04
N GLU A 116 16.33 20.62 -6.03
CA GLU A 116 16.85 20.25 -4.69
C GLU A 116 16.08 19.07 -4.07
N ILE A 117 14.75 19.10 -4.16
CA ILE A 117 13.88 18.01 -3.68
C ILE A 117 14.19 16.70 -4.40
N LEU A 118 14.24 16.70 -5.74
CA LEU A 118 14.47 15.48 -6.51
C LEU A 118 15.91 14.98 -6.46
N SER A 119 16.87 15.86 -6.14
CA SER A 119 18.28 15.52 -5.92
C SER A 119 18.59 15.12 -4.48
N TYR A 120 17.62 15.19 -3.57
CA TYR A 120 17.81 14.80 -2.16
C TYR A 120 18.24 13.33 -2.05
N GLN A 121 19.17 13.07 -1.13
CA GLN A 121 19.70 11.73 -0.85
C GLN A 121 19.32 11.33 0.58
N PRO A 122 18.31 10.47 0.74
CA PRO A 122 17.91 10.01 2.07
C PRO A 122 19.04 9.24 2.76
N THR A 123 19.19 9.47 4.06
CA THR A 123 20.16 8.75 4.90
C THR A 123 19.52 7.54 5.58
N HIS A 124 18.26 7.65 5.99
CA HIS A 124 17.53 6.65 6.77
C HIS A 124 16.34 6.05 5.99
N PHE A 125 15.83 6.74 4.96
CA PHE A 125 14.61 6.36 4.25
C PHE A 125 14.78 6.23 2.73
N GLN A 126 15.77 5.42 2.32
CA GLN A 126 16.22 5.30 0.93
C GLN A 126 15.25 4.56 0.00
N TRP A 127 14.40 3.67 0.54
CA TRP A 127 13.38 2.96 -0.23
C TRP A 127 12.03 3.04 0.46
N ALA A 128 11.07 3.63 -0.22
CA ALA A 128 9.77 3.95 0.36
C ALA A 128 8.67 3.96 -0.70
N GLY A 129 7.42 3.84 -0.25
CA GLY A 129 6.26 3.94 -1.15
C GLY A 129 5.08 4.62 -0.49
N SER A 130 4.45 5.53 -1.20
CA SER A 130 3.24 6.21 -0.76
C SER A 130 2.00 5.60 -1.41
N ASP A 131 0.93 5.49 -0.64
CA ASP A 131 -0.42 5.28 -1.14
C ASP A 131 -1.08 6.62 -1.35
N LEU A 132 -1.56 6.85 -2.57
CA LEU A 132 -2.12 8.13 -2.97
C LEU A 132 -3.54 7.98 -3.50
N PHE A 133 -4.40 8.94 -3.18
CA PHE A 133 -5.69 9.10 -3.86
C PHE A 133 -5.61 10.24 -4.87
N ASN A 134 -6.21 10.02 -6.04
CA ASN A 134 -6.57 11.12 -6.92
C ASN A 134 -7.90 11.70 -6.47
N VAL A 135 -7.86 12.94 -6.02
CA VAL A 135 -9.01 13.67 -5.49
C VAL A 135 -9.25 14.94 -6.27
N THR A 136 -10.46 15.47 -6.19
CA THR A 136 -10.79 16.80 -6.67
C THR A 136 -11.20 17.71 -5.51
N THR A 137 -10.81 18.98 -5.55
CA THR A 137 -11.23 20.00 -4.59
C THR A 137 -12.65 20.48 -4.86
N ALA A 138 -13.20 21.27 -3.94
CA ALA A 138 -14.43 22.05 -4.17
C ALA A 138 -14.36 22.99 -5.39
N SER A 139 -13.16 23.46 -5.77
CA SER A 139 -12.96 24.27 -6.98
C SER A 139 -12.78 23.43 -8.25
N GLY A 140 -12.86 22.10 -8.17
CA GLY A 140 -12.71 21.18 -9.29
C GLY A 140 -11.26 20.86 -9.67
N GLN A 141 -10.29 21.25 -8.84
CA GLN A 141 -8.87 20.97 -9.08
C GLN A 141 -8.53 19.53 -8.71
N ARG A 142 -8.12 18.73 -9.69
CA ARG A 142 -7.59 17.38 -9.48
C ARG A 142 -6.17 17.43 -8.94
N GLN A 143 -5.84 16.56 -7.99
CA GLN A 143 -4.50 16.43 -7.42
C GLN A 143 -4.32 15.09 -6.71
N MET A 144 -3.07 14.70 -6.52
CA MET A 144 -2.71 13.53 -5.72
C MET A 144 -2.53 13.94 -4.26
N ILE A 145 -3.12 13.16 -3.35
CA ILE A 145 -2.92 13.32 -1.89
C ILE A 145 -2.32 12.06 -1.29
N VAL A 146 -1.39 12.21 -0.36
CA VAL A 146 -0.77 11.09 0.36
C VAL A 146 -1.68 10.61 1.48
N ILE A 147 -1.92 9.31 1.53
CA ILE A 147 -2.76 8.66 2.54
C ILE A 147 -1.90 7.96 3.60
N GLU A 148 -0.87 7.26 3.14
CA GLU A 148 0.09 6.53 3.96
C GLU A 148 1.42 6.47 3.22
N THR A 149 2.54 6.55 3.94
CA THR A 149 3.87 6.22 3.41
C THR A 149 4.42 5.01 4.14
N ASN A 150 4.96 4.07 3.38
CA ASN A 150 5.42 2.77 3.83
C ASN A 150 6.94 2.67 3.70
N SER A 151 7.60 2.26 4.78
CA SER A 151 8.96 1.71 4.77
C SER A 151 8.95 0.29 4.21
N CYS A 152 9.91 -0.11 3.37
CA CYS A 152 9.91 -1.43 2.73
C CYS A 152 8.58 -1.75 2.04
N PRO A 153 8.12 -0.89 1.11
CA PRO A 153 6.86 -1.09 0.42
C PRO A 153 6.87 -2.39 -0.40
N SER A 154 5.73 -3.07 -0.41
CA SER A 154 5.48 -4.20 -1.31
C SER A 154 4.82 -3.67 -2.59
N GLY A 155 5.28 -4.12 -3.75
CA GLY A 155 4.75 -3.74 -5.05
C GLY A 155 5.37 -4.40 -6.28
N GLN A 156 6.62 -4.89 -6.22
CA GLN A 156 7.32 -5.36 -7.44
C GLN A 156 6.68 -6.61 -8.04
N LYS A 157 6.13 -7.51 -7.22
CA LYS A 157 5.31 -8.64 -7.68
C LYS A 157 4.07 -8.25 -8.50
N SER A 158 3.69 -6.97 -8.47
CA SER A 158 2.53 -6.38 -9.15
C SER A 158 2.91 -5.48 -10.33
N MET A 159 4.21 -5.27 -10.60
CA MET A 159 4.68 -4.33 -11.62
C MET A 159 5.08 -5.07 -12.90
N PRO A 160 4.45 -4.79 -14.06
CA PRO A 160 4.92 -5.30 -15.35
C PRO A 160 6.35 -4.86 -15.66
N LEU A 161 7.05 -5.66 -16.46
CA LEU A 161 8.40 -5.34 -16.91
C LEU A 161 8.39 -4.04 -17.74
N LEU A 162 9.34 -3.13 -17.45
CA LEU A 162 9.43 -1.83 -18.11
C LEU A 162 10.06 -1.91 -19.51
N SER A 163 10.91 -2.91 -19.72
CA SER A 163 11.54 -3.24 -20.98
C SER A 163 11.27 -4.72 -21.28
N GLU A 164 11.44 -5.15 -22.52
CA GLU A 164 11.49 -6.58 -22.89
C GLU A 164 12.90 -6.99 -23.33
N THR A 165 13.81 -6.02 -23.49
CA THR A 165 15.10 -6.19 -24.19
C THR A 165 16.32 -5.97 -23.31
N ASP A 166 16.14 -5.55 -22.06
CA ASP A 166 17.26 -5.25 -21.17
C ASP A 166 17.90 -6.55 -20.63
N GLU A 167 19.21 -6.52 -20.41
CA GLU A 167 19.92 -7.61 -19.74
C GLU A 167 19.43 -7.73 -18.28
N HIS A 168 19.07 -8.93 -17.85
CA HIS A 168 18.41 -9.22 -16.56
C HIS A 168 16.99 -8.66 -16.40
N ASN A 169 16.30 -8.35 -17.50
CA ASN A 169 14.94 -7.84 -17.46
C ASN A 169 13.95 -8.77 -16.74
N GLU A 170 14.19 -10.07 -16.70
CA GLU A 170 13.38 -11.05 -15.96
C GLU A 170 13.26 -10.73 -14.47
N GLN A 171 14.24 -10.02 -13.90
CA GLN A 171 14.24 -9.53 -12.51
C GLN A 171 13.42 -8.25 -12.32
N GLY A 172 13.09 -7.55 -13.40
CA GLY A 172 12.27 -6.35 -13.40
C GLY A 172 12.67 -5.30 -12.36
N GLY A 173 11.69 -4.75 -11.67
CA GLY A 173 11.91 -3.69 -10.68
C GLY A 173 12.60 -4.15 -9.39
N TYR A 174 12.69 -5.47 -9.12
CA TYR A 174 13.47 -5.98 -7.98
C TYR A 174 14.93 -5.54 -8.07
N ARG A 175 15.54 -5.72 -9.25
CA ARG A 175 16.93 -5.33 -9.51
C ARG A 175 17.13 -3.82 -9.40
N GLN A 176 16.18 -3.05 -9.88
CA GLN A 176 16.21 -1.59 -9.75
C GLN A 176 16.21 -1.15 -8.28
N VAL A 177 15.38 -1.76 -7.43
CA VAL A 177 15.37 -1.42 -5.99
C VAL A 177 16.73 -1.73 -5.35
N ILE A 178 17.27 -2.94 -5.56
CA ILE A 178 18.57 -3.33 -4.99
C ILE A 178 19.69 -2.40 -5.45
N GLN A 179 19.79 -2.14 -6.76
CA GLN A 179 20.86 -1.32 -7.32
C GLN A 179 20.74 0.16 -6.96
N GLN A 180 19.53 0.71 -6.87
CA GLN A 180 19.36 2.15 -6.58
C GLN A 180 19.44 2.44 -5.08
N ALA A 181 18.76 1.64 -4.26
CA ALA A 181 18.64 1.93 -2.82
C ALA A 181 19.72 1.26 -1.97
N PHE A 182 20.27 0.10 -2.38
CA PHE A 182 21.12 -0.71 -1.49
C PHE A 182 22.57 -0.84 -1.97
N GLN A 183 22.89 -0.59 -3.23
CA GLN A 183 24.25 -0.76 -3.79
C GLN A 183 25.35 -0.03 -2.98
N SER A 184 25.11 1.21 -2.58
CA SER A 184 26.08 2.00 -1.79
C SER A 184 26.26 1.46 -0.36
N GLN A 185 25.26 0.77 0.18
CA GLN A 185 25.35 0.13 1.50
C GLN A 185 26.09 -1.21 1.38
N LEU A 186 25.80 -1.98 0.33
CA LEU A 186 26.48 -3.25 0.05
C LEU A 186 27.99 -3.07 -0.13
N SER A 187 28.43 -2.00 -0.81
CA SER A 187 29.86 -1.70 -0.97
C SER A 187 30.57 -1.29 0.32
N LYS A 188 29.83 -0.90 1.37
CA LYS A 188 30.33 -0.49 2.68
C LYS A 188 30.22 -1.58 3.74
N ALA A 189 29.54 -2.70 3.45
CA ALA A 189 29.37 -3.81 4.38
C ALA A 189 30.75 -4.43 4.70
N ASP A 190 30.99 -4.77 5.97
CA ASP A 190 32.20 -5.47 6.39
C ASP A 190 32.03 -6.99 6.18
N PRO A 191 32.75 -7.61 5.22
CA PRO A 191 32.62 -9.04 4.95
C PRO A 191 33.00 -9.93 6.13
N LYS A 192 33.71 -9.40 7.14
CA LYS A 192 34.07 -10.16 8.35
C LYS A 192 32.87 -10.43 9.26
N LEU A 193 31.77 -9.69 9.10
CA LEU A 193 30.56 -9.85 9.91
C LEU A 193 29.64 -10.99 9.44
N GLY A 194 29.97 -11.65 8.32
CA GLY A 194 29.20 -12.76 7.76
C GLY A 194 28.73 -12.48 6.34
N GLY A 195 27.54 -12.98 6.00
CA GLY A 195 26.91 -12.79 4.69
C GLY A 195 25.64 -11.92 4.76
N LEU A 196 25.01 -11.73 3.61
CA LEU A 196 23.79 -10.91 3.48
C LEU A 196 22.52 -11.68 3.83
N ALA A 197 21.48 -10.95 4.23
CA ALA A 197 20.17 -11.52 4.48
C ALA A 197 19.01 -10.60 4.13
N VAL A 198 17.90 -11.22 3.70
CA VAL A 198 16.59 -10.59 3.57
C VAL A 198 15.69 -11.17 4.66
N VAL A 199 15.27 -10.28 5.57
CA VAL A 199 14.38 -10.62 6.68
C VAL A 199 12.95 -10.24 6.31
N CYS A 200 11.98 -11.14 6.52
CA CYS A 200 10.58 -10.87 6.18
C CYS A 200 9.58 -11.53 7.13
N ASP A 201 8.47 -10.86 7.39
CA ASP A 201 7.36 -11.37 8.22
C ASP A 201 6.14 -11.76 7.38
N LYS A 202 6.17 -11.48 6.07
CA LYS A 202 5.07 -11.66 5.13
C LYS A 202 5.56 -11.50 3.70
N ASN A 203 4.63 -11.62 2.75
CA ASN A 203 4.84 -11.35 1.34
C ASN A 203 5.99 -12.17 0.74
N MET A 204 6.10 -13.45 1.10
CA MET A 204 7.21 -14.33 0.70
C MET A 204 7.50 -14.31 -0.80
N MET A 205 6.49 -14.26 -1.67
CA MET A 205 6.64 -14.09 -3.12
C MET A 205 7.55 -12.90 -3.48
N GLU A 206 7.37 -11.77 -2.81
CA GLU A 206 8.16 -10.56 -3.06
C GLU A 206 9.47 -10.55 -2.27
N SER A 207 9.47 -10.96 -1.01
CA SER A 207 10.68 -11.02 -0.18
C SER A 207 11.73 -11.97 -0.77
N SER A 208 11.31 -13.14 -1.26
CA SER A 208 12.19 -14.09 -1.94
C SER A 208 12.73 -13.55 -3.27
N GLY A 209 11.96 -12.72 -3.98
CA GLY A 209 12.41 -12.05 -5.20
C GLY A 209 13.55 -11.07 -4.92
N TYR A 210 13.45 -10.29 -3.84
CA TYR A 210 14.56 -9.44 -3.40
C TYR A 210 15.78 -10.26 -2.96
N ALA A 211 15.60 -11.39 -2.28
CA ALA A 211 16.72 -12.24 -1.85
C ALA A 211 17.50 -12.82 -3.03
N ALA A 212 16.81 -13.35 -4.04
CA ALA A 212 17.42 -13.88 -5.25
C ALA A 212 18.17 -12.80 -6.05
N VAL A 213 17.54 -11.65 -6.27
CA VAL A 213 18.19 -10.52 -6.96
C VAL A 213 19.36 -9.95 -6.16
N LEU A 214 19.25 -9.88 -4.83
CA LEU A 214 20.34 -9.44 -3.98
C LEU A 214 21.56 -10.36 -4.11
N SER A 215 21.34 -11.68 -4.17
CA SER A 215 22.42 -12.65 -4.38
C SER A 215 23.12 -12.43 -5.72
N ASP A 216 22.37 -12.22 -6.80
CA ASP A 216 22.92 -11.95 -8.13
C ASP A 216 23.70 -10.63 -8.20
N VAL A 217 23.19 -9.57 -7.56
CA VAL A 217 23.83 -8.24 -7.56
C VAL A 217 25.08 -8.22 -6.67
N ALA A 218 25.00 -8.83 -5.48
CA ALA A 218 26.11 -8.88 -4.53
C ALA A 218 27.16 -9.94 -4.89
N LYS A 219 26.80 -10.92 -5.74
CA LYS A 219 27.63 -12.05 -6.13
C LYS A 219 28.07 -12.92 -4.94
N GLU A 220 27.17 -13.08 -3.98
CA GLU A 220 27.33 -13.94 -2.82
C GLU A 220 25.99 -14.60 -2.46
N ASP A 221 26.02 -15.62 -1.62
CA ASP A 221 24.79 -16.26 -1.17
C ASP A 221 24.05 -15.37 -0.16
N VAL A 222 22.73 -15.34 -0.24
CA VAL A 222 21.87 -14.53 0.62
C VAL A 222 20.97 -15.43 1.44
N TRP A 223 20.82 -15.13 2.73
CA TRP A 223 19.85 -15.81 3.59
C TRP A 223 18.48 -15.15 3.50
N LEU A 224 17.47 -15.92 3.14
CA LEU A 224 16.06 -15.53 3.26
C LEU A 224 15.54 -16.03 4.61
N VAL A 225 15.16 -15.11 5.48
CA VAL A 225 14.83 -15.42 6.87
C VAL A 225 13.46 -14.86 7.23
N GLU A 226 12.61 -15.72 7.80
CA GLU A 226 11.30 -15.30 8.29
C GLU A 226 11.39 -14.76 9.73
N TRP A 227 10.85 -13.54 9.96
CA TRP A 227 10.85 -12.86 11.25
C TRP A 227 9.48 -12.28 11.69
N TYR A 228 8.65 -13.05 12.43
CA TYR A 228 7.35 -12.75 13.07
C TYR A 228 7.39 -12.26 14.55
N VAL A 229 6.48 -11.36 14.94
CA VAL A 229 6.44 -10.74 16.29
C VAL A 229 6.20 -11.73 17.44
N ASP A 230 5.29 -12.68 17.28
CA ASP A 230 4.88 -13.60 18.35
C ASP A 230 5.75 -14.86 18.43
N ASP A 231 6.95 -14.80 17.85
CA ASP A 231 7.82 -15.95 17.81
C ASP A 231 8.70 -16.02 19.06
N PRO A 232 8.49 -17.05 19.91
CA PRO A 232 9.18 -17.12 21.19
C PRO A 232 10.70 -17.37 21.05
N ASP A 233 11.23 -17.65 19.85
CA ASP A 233 12.65 -17.99 19.68
C ASP A 233 13.29 -17.50 18.34
N PRO A 234 13.66 -16.21 18.18
CA PRO A 234 14.23 -15.53 16.99
C PRO A 234 15.28 -16.26 16.12
N ASN A 235 15.08 -16.26 14.78
CA ASN A 235 15.91 -16.86 13.70
C ASN A 235 17.02 -15.87 13.37
N VAL A 236 16.77 -14.63 13.75
CA VAL A 236 17.72 -13.56 13.78
C VAL A 236 17.68 -12.95 15.16
N LYS A 237 18.86 -12.74 15.73
CA LYS A 237 19.04 -11.95 16.95
C LYS A 237 20.03 -10.83 16.64
N TRP A 238 19.88 -9.70 17.33
CA TRP A 238 20.87 -8.63 17.30
C TRP A 238 21.79 -8.78 18.50
N GLU A 239 23.09 -8.88 18.27
CA GLU A 239 24.14 -8.82 19.31
C GLU A 239 25.21 -7.85 18.82
N ASP A 240 25.59 -6.88 19.66
CA ASP A 240 26.62 -5.87 19.36
C ASP A 240 26.46 -5.16 18.00
N GLY A 241 25.21 -4.92 17.56
CA GLY A 241 24.90 -4.28 16.29
C GLY A 241 25.06 -5.19 15.05
N VAL A 242 25.22 -6.50 15.25
CA VAL A 242 25.31 -7.52 14.19
C VAL A 242 24.08 -8.42 14.23
N LEU A 243 23.50 -8.69 13.05
CA LEU A 243 22.38 -9.61 12.91
C LEU A 243 22.90 -11.05 12.79
N HIS A 244 22.76 -11.83 13.86
CA HIS A 244 23.11 -13.26 13.84
C HIS A 244 21.92 -14.07 13.35
N ILE A 245 22.11 -14.83 12.26
CA ILE A 245 21.11 -15.76 11.72
C ILE A 245 21.37 -17.14 12.30
N ARG A 246 20.33 -17.75 12.85
CA ARG A 246 20.34 -19.13 13.33
C ARG A 246 20.01 -20.05 12.16
N ASP A 247 20.96 -20.91 11.81
CA ASP A 247 20.62 -22.18 11.17
C ASP A 247 19.85 -22.98 12.24
N GLU A 248 18.53 -23.08 12.02
CA GLU A 248 17.44 -23.48 12.93
C GLU A 248 16.81 -22.39 13.83
N ALA A 249 15.71 -21.78 13.32
CA ALA A 249 14.56 -21.08 13.97
C ALA A 249 14.82 -19.82 14.85
N LYS A 250 13.99 -18.73 14.96
CA LYS A 250 12.74 -18.07 14.42
C LYS A 250 12.30 -16.62 15.00
N ALA A 251 12.32 -15.41 14.32
CA ALA A 251 11.28 -14.27 14.41
C ALA A 251 11.13 -12.77 15.12
N GLY A 252 10.65 -11.61 14.43
CA GLY A 252 10.43 -10.08 14.79
C GLY A 252 10.25 -8.82 13.72
N GLY A 253 9.63 -7.57 14.01
CA GLY A 253 9.10 -6.42 13.08
C GLY A 253 8.97 -4.82 13.45
N ARG A 254 8.12 -3.89 12.81
CA ARG A 254 8.13 -2.31 12.70
C ARG A 254 6.83 -1.36 12.86
N ASN A 255 6.93 0.03 12.89
CA ASN A 255 5.98 1.14 13.35
C ASN A 255 5.53 2.33 12.38
N LYS A 256 4.28 2.85 12.45
CA LYS A 256 3.64 3.91 11.59
C LYS A 256 3.43 5.34 12.17
N MET A 257 3.47 5.57 13.47
CA MET A 257 3.12 6.89 14.05
C MET A 257 4.14 8.00 13.70
N MET A 258 5.39 7.60 13.49
CA MET A 258 6.49 8.51 13.13
C MET A 258 6.30 9.19 11.78
N ALA A 259 5.59 8.56 10.86
CA ALA A 259 5.35 9.13 9.54
C ALA A 259 4.46 10.39 9.62
N ALA A 260 3.43 10.38 10.47
CA ALA A 260 2.48 11.51 10.57
C ALA A 260 3.12 12.77 11.17
N ARG A 261 3.93 12.63 12.23
CA ARG A 261 4.62 13.75 12.88
C ARG A 261 5.64 14.41 11.97
N ALA A 262 6.33 13.62 11.14
CA ALA A 262 7.31 14.12 10.20
C ALA A 262 6.71 15.14 9.20
N TYR A 263 5.46 14.92 8.76
CA TYR A 263 4.77 15.79 7.81
C TYR A 263 4.45 17.18 8.40
N ASP A 264 4.00 17.24 9.66
CA ASP A 264 3.63 18.48 10.33
C ASP A 264 4.82 19.44 10.51
N PHE A 265 5.99 18.90 10.87
CA PHE A 265 7.20 19.70 11.04
C PHE A 265 7.70 20.27 9.72
N TYR A 266 7.73 19.46 8.67
CA TYR A 266 8.23 19.93 7.39
C TYR A 266 7.29 20.97 6.76
N ASN A 267 5.98 20.83 6.95
CA ASN A 267 5.01 21.85 6.53
C ASN A 267 5.21 23.19 7.24
N SER A 268 5.57 23.17 8.52
CA SER A 268 5.84 24.39 9.29
C SER A 268 7.08 25.12 8.78
N GLU A 269 8.08 24.38 8.26
CA GLU A 269 9.29 24.93 7.65
C GLU A 269 9.08 25.47 6.24
N LEU A 270 8.05 25.00 5.53
CA LEU A 270 7.76 25.38 4.14
C LEU A 270 6.76 26.54 4.01
N VAL A 271 6.23 27.07 5.11
CA VAL A 271 5.15 28.09 5.15
C VAL A 271 5.38 29.28 4.22
N ASP A 272 6.62 29.76 4.10
CA ASP A 272 6.95 30.96 3.30
C ASP A 272 7.29 30.65 1.83
N THR A 273 7.30 29.38 1.45
CA THR A 273 7.72 28.93 0.11
C THR A 273 6.57 28.76 -0.87
N GLY A 274 5.32 28.72 -0.39
CA GLY A 274 4.14 28.33 -1.17
C GLY A 274 4.00 26.83 -1.41
N LEU A 275 4.84 26.00 -0.77
CA LEU A 275 4.83 24.54 -0.84
C LEU A 275 4.37 23.94 0.49
N GLY A 276 3.76 22.76 0.43
CA GLY A 276 3.35 22.01 1.62
C GLY A 276 2.85 20.62 1.26
N ILE A 277 3.16 19.63 2.12
CA ILE A 277 2.59 18.29 2.14
C ILE A 277 1.10 18.40 2.47
N ARG A 278 0.23 17.96 1.57
CA ARG A 278 -1.24 18.02 1.74
C ARG A 278 -1.75 16.68 2.26
N THR A 279 -2.17 16.64 3.52
CA THR A 279 -2.82 15.48 4.16
C THR A 279 -4.26 15.80 4.57
N PRO A 280 -5.17 14.81 4.63
CA PRO A 280 -6.48 15.01 5.26
C PRO A 280 -6.29 15.42 6.73
N GLU A 281 -7.21 16.22 7.28
CA GLU A 281 -7.12 16.69 8.67
C GLU A 281 -6.99 15.50 9.61
N THR A 282 -5.87 15.40 10.30
CA THR A 282 -5.49 14.23 11.10
C THR A 282 -5.17 14.69 12.51
N ILE A 283 -5.92 14.16 13.48
CA ILE A 283 -5.72 14.41 14.91
C ILE A 283 -5.07 13.18 15.49
N ASN A 284 -3.82 13.36 15.92
CA ASN A 284 -2.99 12.32 16.49
C ASN A 284 -3.14 12.27 18.02
N ASN A 285 -2.74 11.16 18.64
CA ASN A 285 -2.71 10.97 20.10
C ASN A 285 -4.07 11.08 20.79
N VAL A 286 -5.16 10.87 20.05
CA VAL A 286 -6.51 10.92 20.60
C VAL A 286 -6.70 9.76 21.56
N THR A 287 -7.05 10.07 22.80
CA THR A 287 -7.42 9.04 23.77
C THR A 287 -8.79 8.48 23.44
N ARG A 288 -9.06 7.22 23.83
CA ARG A 288 -10.37 6.58 23.58
C ARG A 288 -11.55 7.45 24.00
N GLY A 289 -11.45 8.13 25.15
CA GLY A 289 -12.51 9.00 25.67
C GLY A 289 -12.76 10.28 24.87
N GLU A 290 -11.77 10.74 24.10
CA GLU A 290 -11.86 11.95 23.28
C GLU A 290 -12.42 11.68 21.88
N ILE A 291 -12.47 10.41 21.45
CA ILE A 291 -12.88 10.01 20.10
C ILE A 291 -14.27 10.57 19.72
N PRO A 292 -15.32 10.43 20.54
CA PRO A 292 -16.65 10.97 20.19
C PRO A 292 -16.65 12.48 19.97
N LEU A 293 -15.85 13.22 20.76
CA LEU A 293 -15.74 14.68 20.66
C LEU A 293 -15.09 15.10 19.34
N TRP A 294 -14.01 14.42 18.95
CA TRP A 294 -13.33 14.72 17.68
C TRP A 294 -14.19 14.35 16.47
N ILE A 295 -14.87 13.20 16.50
CA ILE A 295 -15.79 12.80 15.44
C ILE A 295 -16.93 13.81 15.31
N HIS A 296 -17.50 14.26 16.42
CA HIS A 296 -18.52 15.32 16.42
C HIS A 296 -17.97 16.62 15.82
N SER A 297 -16.75 17.03 16.20
CA SER A 297 -16.11 18.24 15.67
C SER A 297 -15.81 18.17 14.17
N MET A 298 -15.64 16.96 13.62
CA MET A 298 -15.44 16.69 12.19
C MET A 298 -16.75 16.52 11.41
N GLY A 299 -17.90 16.77 12.04
CA GLY A 299 -19.22 16.69 11.41
C GLY A 299 -19.83 15.29 11.41
N GLY A 300 -19.41 14.41 12.32
CA GLY A 300 -19.98 13.07 12.52
C GLY A 300 -19.31 11.96 11.72
N HIS A 301 -18.31 12.28 10.89
CA HIS A 301 -17.64 11.32 10.01
C HIS A 301 -16.12 11.39 10.16
N ALA A 302 -15.46 10.25 10.39
CA ALA A 302 -14.00 10.15 10.50
C ALA A 302 -13.49 8.74 10.16
N VAL A 303 -12.18 8.62 9.97
CA VAL A 303 -11.42 7.37 9.95
C VAL A 303 -10.62 7.28 11.24
N LEU A 304 -10.88 6.29 12.07
CA LEU A 304 -10.05 5.94 13.22
C LEU A 304 -8.98 4.95 12.81
N LYS A 305 -7.74 5.17 13.22
CA LYS A 305 -6.65 4.22 13.00
C LYS A 305 -5.97 3.87 14.33
N VAL A 306 -5.85 2.58 14.61
CA VAL A 306 -4.97 2.01 15.62
C VAL A 306 -3.55 2.09 15.06
N PRO A 307 -2.63 2.84 15.71
CA PRO A 307 -1.33 3.20 15.12
C PRO A 307 -0.43 2.01 14.76
N TYR A 308 -0.66 0.85 15.38
CA TYR A 308 0.26 -0.28 15.36
C TYR A 308 -0.30 -1.52 14.64
N SER A 309 -1.49 -1.42 14.04
CA SER A 309 -2.13 -2.55 13.37
C SER A 309 -1.79 -2.62 11.87
N ASN A 310 -1.88 -3.83 11.28
CA ASN A 310 -1.40 -4.15 9.93
C ASN A 310 -2.52 -4.61 8.97
N ALA A 311 -2.27 -4.47 7.66
CA ALA A 311 -3.14 -5.00 6.59
C ALA A 311 -4.60 -4.48 6.59
N GLY A 312 -4.81 -3.21 6.98
CA GLY A 312 -6.16 -2.63 7.09
C GLY A 312 -6.90 -3.02 8.37
N GLN A 313 -6.31 -3.84 9.23
CA GLN A 313 -6.80 -4.03 10.60
C GLN A 313 -6.54 -2.77 11.41
N GLY A 314 -7.42 -2.50 12.37
CA GLY A 314 -7.35 -1.30 13.20
C GLY A 314 -7.69 -0.01 12.46
N VAL A 315 -8.22 -0.06 11.23
CA VAL A 315 -8.75 1.11 10.53
C VAL A 315 -10.27 1.01 10.53
N TYR A 316 -10.95 1.99 11.11
CA TYR A 316 -12.40 2.02 11.25
C TYR A 316 -12.95 3.29 10.60
N THR A 317 -13.88 3.14 9.68
CA THR A 317 -14.67 4.25 9.15
C THR A 317 -15.86 4.46 10.07
N ILE A 318 -15.94 5.65 10.69
CA ILE A 318 -17.08 6.05 11.50
C ILE A 318 -17.92 6.99 10.66
N THR A 319 -19.12 6.55 10.32
CA THR A 319 -20.09 7.31 9.54
C THR A 319 -21.44 7.45 10.22
N ASN A 320 -21.66 6.73 11.32
CA ASN A 320 -22.87 6.78 12.12
C ASN A 320 -22.59 6.36 13.58
N GLU A 321 -23.57 6.59 14.47
CA GLU A 321 -23.47 6.26 15.90
C GLU A 321 -23.35 4.76 16.19
N VAL A 322 -23.83 3.89 15.30
CA VAL A 322 -23.73 2.44 15.47
C VAL A 322 -22.28 1.99 15.28
N GLU A 323 -21.61 2.46 14.23
CA GLU A 323 -20.19 2.20 13.98
C GLU A 323 -19.32 2.76 15.11
N LEU A 324 -19.64 3.98 15.61
CA LEU A 324 -18.96 4.57 16.76
C LEU A 324 -19.15 3.73 18.02
N GLY A 325 -20.39 3.33 18.30
CA GLY A 325 -20.72 2.48 19.45
C GLY A 325 -20.02 1.13 19.40
N ALA A 326 -19.95 0.50 18.22
CA ALA A 326 -19.25 -0.77 18.01
C ALA A 326 -17.75 -0.63 18.27
N PHE A 327 -17.11 0.41 17.71
CA PHE A 327 -15.70 0.69 17.97
C PHE A 327 -15.44 0.96 19.46
N MET A 328 -16.30 1.75 20.10
CA MET A 328 -16.17 2.11 21.52
C MET A 328 -16.46 0.94 22.48
N ALA A 329 -17.08 -0.15 22.02
CA ALA A 329 -17.33 -1.36 22.82
C ALA A 329 -16.22 -2.42 22.67
N GLU A 330 -15.39 -2.32 21.64
CA GLU A 330 -14.27 -3.24 21.42
C GLU A 330 -13.17 -3.05 22.48
N ASP A 331 -12.46 -4.15 22.80
CA ASP A 331 -11.32 -4.12 23.69
C ASP A 331 -10.05 -3.82 22.88
N HIS A 332 -9.47 -2.63 23.11
CA HIS A 332 -8.33 -2.15 22.34
C HIS A 332 -7.07 -2.27 23.19
N HIS A 333 -6.05 -2.95 22.64
CA HIS A 333 -4.76 -3.09 23.31
C HIS A 333 -4.03 -1.75 23.52
N TYR A 334 -4.26 -0.78 22.63
CA TYR A 334 -3.64 0.53 22.64
C TYR A 334 -4.66 1.63 22.99
N ASP A 335 -4.22 2.68 23.69
CA ASP A 335 -5.10 3.78 24.15
C ASP A 335 -4.94 5.08 23.33
N LYS A 336 -4.10 5.05 22.29
CA LYS A 336 -3.87 6.18 21.39
C LYS A 336 -4.35 5.83 19.99
N PHE A 337 -5.17 6.72 19.45
CA PHE A 337 -5.77 6.58 18.12
C PHE A 337 -5.45 7.80 17.27
N ILE A 338 -5.52 7.58 15.96
CA ILE A 338 -5.47 8.64 14.97
C ILE A 338 -6.90 8.85 14.47
N VAL A 339 -7.45 10.05 14.63
CA VAL A 339 -8.74 10.45 14.04
C VAL A 339 -8.43 11.27 12.79
N GLN A 340 -8.73 10.73 11.61
CA GLN A 340 -8.51 11.40 10.34
C GLN A 340 -9.84 11.74 9.70
N SER A 341 -9.97 12.91 9.06
CA SER A 341 -11.16 13.29 8.31
C SER A 341 -11.45 12.26 7.19
N LEU A 342 -12.70 11.85 7.05
CA LEU A 342 -13.11 10.89 6.02
C LEU A 342 -13.17 11.58 4.65
N VAL A 343 -12.40 11.07 3.69
CA VAL A 343 -12.55 11.44 2.27
C VAL A 343 -13.59 10.50 1.66
N GLY A 344 -14.76 11.02 1.33
CA GLY A 344 -15.91 10.27 0.86
C GLY A 344 -16.42 10.71 -0.52
N ASN A 345 -17.65 10.33 -0.85
CA ASN A 345 -18.40 10.90 -1.97
C ASN A 345 -18.76 12.37 -1.68
N ALA A 346 -18.95 13.19 -2.72
CA ALA A 346 -19.35 14.59 -2.60
C ALA A 346 -20.60 14.85 -1.75
N SER A 347 -21.46 13.84 -1.61
CA SER A 347 -22.70 13.89 -0.84
C SER A 347 -22.49 13.70 0.67
N TRP A 348 -21.32 13.23 1.14
CA TRP A 348 -21.09 12.86 2.55
C TRP A 348 -19.63 12.98 3.06
N SER A 349 -18.70 13.61 2.32
CA SER A 349 -17.33 13.89 2.82
C SER A 349 -17.30 14.85 4.03
N SER A 350 -16.38 14.62 4.98
CA SER A 350 -16.14 15.51 6.13
C SER A 350 -15.64 16.90 5.69
N VAL A 351 -15.95 17.92 6.50
CA VAL A 351 -15.50 19.31 6.28
C VAL A 351 -14.16 19.51 6.98
N THR A 352 -13.11 19.92 6.27
CA THR A 352 -11.81 20.28 6.88
C THR A 352 -11.51 21.77 6.75
N ARG A 353 -10.60 22.29 7.58
CA ARG A 353 -10.12 23.69 7.51
C ARG A 353 -9.50 24.09 6.16
N ALA A 354 -9.03 23.14 5.34
CA ALA A 354 -8.42 23.36 4.04
C ALA A 354 -9.39 23.18 2.84
N GLY A 355 -10.67 22.93 3.10
CA GLY A 355 -11.69 22.67 2.07
C GLY A 355 -12.11 21.19 1.96
N LYS A 356 -12.98 20.89 0.99
CA LYS A 356 -13.50 19.53 0.75
C LYS A 356 -12.71 18.83 -0.35
N PHE A 357 -12.28 17.60 -0.10
CA PHE A 357 -11.76 16.67 -1.11
C PHE A 357 -12.80 15.60 -1.45
N TYR A 358 -12.86 15.25 -2.73
CA TYR A 358 -13.77 14.23 -3.25
C TYR A 358 -12.97 13.21 -4.06
N HIS A 359 -13.27 11.93 -3.88
CA HIS A 359 -12.72 10.90 -4.75
C HIS A 359 -13.12 11.14 -6.19
N VAL A 360 -12.14 11.14 -7.10
CA VAL A 360 -12.43 11.07 -8.54
C VAL A 360 -12.95 9.67 -8.89
N GLY A 361 -12.38 8.65 -8.25
CA GLY A 361 -12.68 7.24 -8.50
C GLY A 361 -12.17 6.74 -9.85
N THR A 362 -12.40 5.46 -10.13
CA THR A 362 -12.10 4.86 -11.44
C THR A 362 -13.01 5.43 -12.53
N ILE A 363 -12.57 5.33 -13.80
CA ILE A 363 -13.47 5.51 -14.94
C ILE A 363 -14.70 4.58 -14.76
N PRO A 364 -15.94 5.08 -14.98
CA PRO A 364 -17.13 4.27 -14.85
C PRO A 364 -17.06 3.00 -15.72
N ASN A 365 -17.38 1.86 -15.13
CA ASN A 365 -17.47 0.61 -15.89
C ASN A 365 -18.73 0.57 -16.77
N LYS A 366 -18.95 -0.53 -17.50
CA LYS A 366 -20.15 -0.71 -18.36
C LYS A 366 -21.49 -0.61 -17.62
N LYS A 367 -21.51 -0.74 -16.30
CA LYS A 367 -22.68 -0.57 -15.42
C LYS A 367 -22.76 0.85 -14.83
N SER A 368 -21.93 1.78 -15.28
CA SER A 368 -21.78 3.14 -14.76
C SER A 368 -21.30 3.21 -13.30
N ASN A 369 -20.69 2.14 -12.79
CA ASN A 369 -20.12 2.12 -11.45
C ASN A 369 -18.71 2.71 -11.46
N THR A 370 -18.44 3.64 -10.55
CA THR A 370 -17.10 4.10 -10.18
C THR A 370 -16.68 3.44 -8.87
N PHE A 371 -15.39 3.23 -8.68
CA PHE A 371 -14.82 2.64 -7.46
C PHE A 371 -13.81 3.60 -6.87
N VAL A 372 -13.68 3.64 -5.54
CA VAL A 372 -12.49 4.26 -4.93
C VAL A 372 -11.27 3.45 -5.36
N SER A 373 -10.22 4.17 -5.76
CA SER A 373 -8.94 3.58 -6.11
C SER A 373 -7.81 4.41 -5.54
N ASP A 374 -6.76 3.72 -5.10
CA ASP A 374 -5.47 4.34 -4.83
C ASP A 374 -4.45 4.02 -5.93
N LEU A 375 -3.37 4.78 -5.89
CA LEU A 375 -2.13 4.54 -6.61
C LEU A 375 -1.03 4.39 -5.56
N ARG A 376 -0.33 3.25 -5.54
CA ARG A 376 0.93 3.12 -4.82
C ARG A 376 2.06 3.57 -5.72
N MET A 377 2.82 4.58 -5.28
CA MET A 377 4.03 5.05 -5.94
C MET A 377 5.24 4.73 -5.05
N MET A 378 6.20 3.99 -5.57
CA MET A 378 7.42 3.62 -4.86
C MET A 378 8.62 4.35 -5.47
N VAL A 379 9.49 4.87 -4.61
CA VAL A 379 10.69 5.59 -4.98
C VAL A 379 11.92 5.01 -4.28
N ALA A 380 13.06 5.12 -4.94
CA ALA A 380 14.37 4.87 -4.37
C ALA A 380 15.21 6.14 -4.46
N GLY A 381 15.86 6.51 -3.36
CA GLY A 381 16.88 7.55 -3.31
C GLY A 381 18.27 6.94 -3.54
N SER A 382 19.10 7.62 -4.31
CA SER A 382 20.48 7.22 -4.62
C SER A 382 21.40 8.45 -4.64
N GLU A 383 22.68 8.25 -4.93
CA GLU A 383 23.64 9.34 -5.16
C GLU A 383 23.22 10.27 -6.33
N ASN A 384 22.34 9.80 -7.21
CA ASN A 384 21.77 10.58 -8.32
C ASN A 384 20.41 11.23 -7.98
N GLY A 385 20.01 11.21 -6.71
CA GLY A 385 18.69 11.64 -6.25
C GLY A 385 17.63 10.55 -6.36
N PHE A 386 16.36 10.96 -6.30
CA PHE A 386 15.21 10.07 -6.37
C PHE A 386 14.93 9.56 -7.79
N ARG A 387 14.40 8.33 -7.85
CA ARG A 387 13.79 7.71 -9.03
C ARG A 387 12.54 6.92 -8.67
N PRO A 388 11.50 6.88 -9.52
CA PRO A 388 10.40 5.94 -9.36
C PRO A 388 10.88 4.52 -9.65
N VAL A 389 10.44 3.55 -8.85
CA VAL A 389 10.86 2.13 -8.98
C VAL A 389 9.69 1.16 -9.13
N CYS A 390 8.48 1.55 -8.73
CA CYS A 390 7.27 0.73 -8.92
C CYS A 390 6.01 1.59 -8.82
N ILE A 391 4.99 1.25 -9.59
CA ILE A 391 3.66 1.82 -9.50
C ILE A 391 2.63 0.69 -9.65
N TYR A 392 1.58 0.70 -8.85
CA TYR A 392 0.37 -0.10 -9.12
C TYR A 392 -0.85 0.53 -8.46
N GLY A 393 -2.05 0.19 -8.93
CA GLY A 393 -3.30 0.68 -8.34
C GLY A 393 -4.06 -0.42 -7.61
N ARG A 394 -4.90 -0.05 -6.67
CA ARG A 394 -5.88 -0.95 -6.05
C ARG A 394 -7.24 -0.30 -6.04
N LYS A 395 -8.29 -1.10 -6.16
CA LYS A 395 -9.68 -0.62 -6.05
C LYS A 395 -10.43 -1.21 -4.86
N ALA A 396 -11.41 -0.47 -4.39
CA ALA A 396 -12.36 -0.94 -3.39
C ALA A 396 -13.23 -2.09 -3.92
N ARG A 397 -13.87 -2.82 -3.00
CA ARG A 397 -14.68 -4.01 -3.31
C ARG A 397 -16.02 -3.62 -3.93
N LEU A 398 -16.66 -2.60 -3.38
CA LEU A 398 -17.96 -2.10 -3.79
C LEU A 398 -17.85 -0.75 -4.51
N PRO A 399 -18.79 -0.44 -5.42
CA PRO A 399 -18.86 0.87 -6.07
C PRO A 399 -19.01 2.01 -5.06
N LEU A 400 -18.49 3.18 -5.40
CA LEU A 400 -18.73 4.42 -4.67
C LEU A 400 -20.11 4.96 -5.03
N THR A 401 -21.10 4.72 -4.17
CA THR A 401 -22.49 5.18 -4.36
C THR A 401 -22.69 6.61 -3.85
N ALA A 402 -23.67 7.31 -4.44
CA ALA A 402 -24.05 8.66 -4.02
C ALA A 402 -24.82 8.69 -2.70
N LYS A 403 -25.58 7.62 -2.41
CA LYS A 403 -26.31 7.43 -1.15
C LYS A 403 -25.70 6.25 -0.39
N LEU A 404 -25.40 6.47 0.88
CA LEU A 404 -25.04 5.42 1.82
C LEU A 404 -26.32 4.72 2.27
N ASP A 405 -26.38 3.41 2.06
CA ASP A 405 -27.39 2.56 2.68
C ASP A 405 -26.89 2.20 4.09
N THR A 406 -27.79 2.15 5.09
CA THR A 406 -27.41 1.95 6.50
C THR A 406 -26.78 0.59 6.77
N ASP A 407 -27.04 -0.38 5.91
CA ASP A 407 -26.60 -1.77 6.09
C ASP A 407 -25.29 -2.09 5.36
N VAL A 408 -24.71 -1.13 4.64
CA VAL A 408 -23.48 -1.34 3.84
C VAL A 408 -22.25 -1.00 4.68
N ASN A 409 -21.33 -1.96 4.77
CA ASN A 409 -20.01 -1.71 5.32
C ASN A 409 -19.24 -0.71 4.43
N THR A 410 -19.05 0.50 4.93
CA THR A 410 -18.40 1.61 4.21
C THR A 410 -16.94 1.31 3.85
N TRP A 411 -16.26 0.45 4.61
CA TRP A 411 -14.91 -0.01 4.28
C TRP A 411 -14.87 -0.77 2.96
N ASP A 412 -15.92 -1.50 2.60
CA ASP A 412 -15.94 -2.21 1.32
C ASP A 412 -16.03 -1.25 0.12
N MET A 413 -16.47 -0.01 0.32
CA MET A 413 -16.54 1.03 -0.70
C MET A 413 -15.30 1.94 -0.75
N LEU A 414 -14.60 2.11 0.36
CA LEU A 414 -13.47 3.04 0.50
C LEU A 414 -12.11 2.36 0.63
N GLY A 415 -12.08 1.19 1.27
CA GLY A 415 -10.89 0.41 1.55
C GLY A 415 -10.34 -0.26 0.31
N THR A 416 -9.14 0.16 -0.09
CA THR A 416 -8.42 -0.38 -1.26
C THR A 416 -7.45 -1.50 -0.90
N ASN A 417 -7.27 -1.82 0.39
CA ASN A 417 -6.37 -2.89 0.82
C ASN A 417 -6.78 -4.24 0.21
N LEU A 418 -5.80 -5.02 -0.26
CA LEU A 418 -6.03 -6.30 -0.93
C LEU A 418 -6.09 -7.50 0.02
N SER A 419 -5.61 -7.37 1.25
CA SER A 419 -5.55 -8.44 2.24
C SER A 419 -6.95 -8.85 2.68
N LEU A 420 -7.21 -10.15 2.68
CA LEU A 420 -8.42 -10.77 3.19
C LEU A 420 -8.05 -11.75 4.29
N LYS A 421 -8.72 -11.64 5.44
CA LYS A 421 -8.62 -12.63 6.51
C LYS A 421 -9.57 -13.78 6.20
N LEU A 422 -9.03 -15.00 6.17
CA LEU A 422 -9.81 -16.22 5.97
C LEU A 422 -10.41 -16.68 7.30
N PRO A 423 -11.49 -17.51 7.28
CA PRO A 423 -12.14 -17.98 8.50
C PRO A 423 -11.22 -18.77 9.45
N ASP A 424 -10.16 -19.38 8.93
CA ASP A 424 -9.14 -20.12 9.69
C ASP A 424 -8.08 -19.19 10.34
N GLY A 425 -8.22 -17.88 10.18
CA GLY A 425 -7.29 -16.87 10.70
C GLY A 425 -6.10 -16.58 9.80
N SER A 426 -5.90 -17.34 8.72
CA SER A 426 -4.87 -17.09 7.72
C SER A 426 -5.22 -15.90 6.82
N TRP A 427 -4.26 -15.42 6.03
CA TRP A 427 -4.42 -14.27 5.15
C TRP A 427 -4.25 -14.66 3.69
N THR A 428 -5.11 -14.12 2.84
CA THR A 428 -4.95 -14.18 1.38
C THR A 428 -4.98 -12.78 0.77
N THR A 429 -4.69 -12.67 -0.53
CA THR A 429 -4.69 -11.41 -1.27
C THR A 429 -5.72 -11.46 -2.39
N ASP A 430 -6.63 -10.50 -2.43
CA ASP A 430 -7.59 -10.33 -3.51
C ASP A 430 -6.96 -9.64 -4.72
N THR A 431 -6.27 -10.43 -5.54
CA THR A 431 -5.60 -9.94 -6.76
C THR A 431 -6.56 -9.51 -7.86
N SER A 432 -7.87 -9.74 -7.72
CA SER A 432 -8.89 -9.27 -8.68
C SER A 432 -9.12 -7.76 -8.59
N ARG A 433 -8.79 -7.16 -7.44
CA ARG A 433 -8.87 -5.71 -7.20
C ARG A 433 -7.55 -4.98 -7.46
N LEU A 434 -6.51 -5.71 -7.84
CA LEU A 434 -5.26 -5.14 -8.30
C LEU A 434 -5.43 -4.58 -9.72
N ILE A 435 -5.06 -3.31 -9.90
CA ILE A 435 -5.02 -2.60 -11.18
C ILE A 435 -3.56 -2.52 -11.60
N LEU A 436 -3.20 -3.30 -12.62
CA LEU A 436 -1.84 -3.32 -13.15
C LEU A 436 -1.55 -2.07 -13.98
N MET A 437 -0.27 -1.69 -14.06
CA MET A 437 0.19 -0.61 -14.94
C MET A 437 0.32 -1.06 -16.41
N ASP A 438 -0.55 -1.98 -16.83
CA ASP A 438 -0.55 -2.57 -18.16
C ASP A 438 -1.53 -1.86 -19.09
N ARG A 439 -1.50 -2.23 -20.37
CA ARG A 439 -2.39 -1.65 -21.40
C ARG A 439 -3.89 -1.83 -21.12
N LYS A 440 -4.26 -2.84 -20.34
CA LYS A 440 -5.65 -3.25 -20.11
C LYS A 440 -6.25 -2.54 -18.90
N ASP A 441 -5.49 -2.41 -17.84
CA ASP A 441 -5.95 -2.01 -16.52
C ASP A 441 -5.71 -0.54 -16.23
N PHE A 442 -4.55 0.01 -16.63
CA PHE A 442 -4.14 1.37 -16.26
C PHE A 442 -5.20 2.43 -16.58
N ASN A 443 -5.83 2.32 -17.76
CA ASN A 443 -6.85 3.27 -18.21
C ASN A 443 -8.08 3.31 -17.28
N GLN A 444 -8.34 2.29 -16.46
CA GLN A 444 -9.41 2.31 -15.46
C GLN A 444 -9.20 3.40 -14.41
N LEU A 445 -7.96 3.84 -14.16
CA LEU A 445 -7.65 4.87 -13.16
C LEU A 445 -7.95 6.30 -13.65
N GLY A 446 -8.08 6.51 -14.97
CA GLY A 446 -8.28 7.85 -15.53
C GLY A 446 -7.15 8.84 -15.22
N LEU A 447 -5.91 8.34 -15.16
CA LEU A 447 -4.70 9.10 -14.87
C LEU A 447 -3.90 9.39 -16.13
N GLY A 448 -3.36 10.60 -16.22
CA GLY A 448 -2.38 11.00 -17.21
C GLY A 448 -0.96 11.01 -16.66
N ILE A 449 -0.01 11.42 -17.51
CA ILE A 449 1.40 11.50 -17.13
C ILE A 449 1.65 12.54 -16.03
N ASP A 450 0.87 13.63 -16.05
CA ASP A 450 1.02 14.71 -15.09
C ASP A 450 0.46 14.30 -13.70
N ASP A 451 -0.56 13.43 -13.63
CA ASP A 451 -1.00 12.82 -12.37
C ASP A 451 0.08 11.90 -11.78
N LEU A 452 0.79 11.13 -12.63
CA LEU A 452 1.90 10.29 -12.18
C LEU A 452 3.10 11.11 -11.69
N ILE A 453 3.39 12.24 -12.35
CA ILE A 453 4.39 13.20 -11.92
C ILE A 453 4.01 13.80 -10.56
N ASP A 454 2.76 14.24 -10.39
CA ASP A 454 2.30 14.77 -9.11
C ASP A 454 2.40 13.70 -8.01
N ALA A 455 2.00 12.46 -8.29
CA ALA A 455 2.14 11.35 -7.35
C ALA A 455 3.59 11.08 -6.92
N TYR A 456 4.51 11.13 -7.88
CA TYR A 456 5.93 10.96 -7.64
C TYR A 456 6.51 12.07 -6.77
N ILE A 457 6.17 13.34 -7.06
CA ILE A 457 6.62 14.49 -6.27
C ILE A 457 6.05 14.43 -4.85
N GLN A 458 4.76 14.13 -4.69
CA GLN A 458 4.13 13.96 -3.37
C GLN A 458 4.82 12.84 -2.57
N THR A 459 5.18 11.74 -3.23
CA THR A 459 5.92 10.64 -2.60
C THR A 459 7.32 11.09 -2.15
N CYS A 460 8.07 11.80 -3.00
CA CYS A 460 9.41 12.30 -2.65
C CYS A 460 9.35 13.26 -1.45
N LEU A 461 8.37 14.17 -1.43
CA LEU A 461 8.18 15.10 -0.30
C LEU A 461 7.88 14.36 1.01
N ALA A 462 7.00 13.35 0.97
CA ALA A 462 6.69 12.54 2.15
C ALA A 462 7.92 11.77 2.66
N VAL A 463 8.74 11.24 1.74
CA VAL A 463 9.99 10.53 2.08
C VAL A 463 11.00 11.48 2.72
N ILE A 464 11.23 12.66 2.14
CA ILE A 464 12.15 13.66 2.69
C ILE A 464 11.74 14.07 4.10
N ALA A 465 10.44 14.28 4.34
CA ALA A 465 9.94 14.64 5.66
C ALA A 465 10.29 13.58 6.70
N ILE A 466 10.01 12.30 6.40
CA ILE A 466 10.30 11.17 7.30
C ILE A 466 11.80 11.02 7.52
N ASP A 467 12.60 11.13 6.47
CA ASP A 467 14.06 11.02 6.53
C ASP A 467 14.70 12.13 7.38
N ARG A 468 14.21 13.37 7.25
CA ARG A 468 14.65 14.51 8.09
C ARG A 468 14.25 14.32 9.54
N MET A 469 13.06 13.78 9.81
CA MET A 469 12.66 13.44 11.18
C MET A 469 13.57 12.36 11.77
N ALA A 470 13.89 11.31 11.01
CA ALA A 470 14.84 10.29 11.44
C ALA A 470 16.24 10.90 11.71
N SER A 471 16.72 11.78 10.84
CA SER A 471 17.98 12.51 11.03
C SER A 471 17.98 13.35 12.32
N ARG A 472 16.86 14.00 12.67
CA ARG A 472 16.73 14.75 13.94
C ARG A 472 16.80 13.84 15.15
N LEU A 473 16.09 12.71 15.10
CA LEU A 473 16.11 11.71 16.17
C LEU A 473 17.48 11.03 16.31
N MET A 474 18.32 11.06 15.28
CA MET A 474 19.64 10.42 15.25
C MET A 474 20.80 11.43 15.22
N ALA A 475 20.56 12.71 15.54
CA ALA A 475 21.52 13.79 15.31
C ALA A 475 22.91 13.58 15.94
N ASN A 476 22.97 12.85 17.06
CA ASN A 476 24.22 12.55 17.78
C ASN A 476 24.71 11.11 17.57
N GLY A 477 24.22 10.41 16.54
CA GLY A 477 24.51 9.00 16.27
C GLY A 477 23.81 8.01 17.22
N ARG A 478 23.03 8.53 18.19
CA ARG A 478 22.16 7.75 19.08
C ARG A 478 20.73 8.24 18.97
N PHE A 479 19.78 7.34 19.19
CA PHE A 479 18.36 7.65 19.15
C PHE A 479 17.97 8.55 20.33
N ASP A 480 17.43 9.74 20.05
CA ASP A 480 16.99 10.69 21.06
C ASP A 480 15.60 10.29 21.59
N TYR A 481 15.61 9.41 22.61
CA TYR A 481 14.43 8.96 23.30
C TYR A 481 13.60 10.08 23.94
N ASN A 482 14.26 11.13 24.44
CA ASN A 482 13.56 12.23 25.09
C ASN A 482 12.78 13.04 24.07
N LEU A 483 13.41 13.36 22.93
CA LEU A 483 12.74 13.99 21.81
C LEU A 483 11.62 13.08 21.29
N PHE A 484 11.89 11.79 21.04
CA PHE A 484 10.88 10.85 20.56
C PHE A 484 9.66 10.80 21.50
N ARG A 485 9.87 10.64 22.81
CA ARG A 485 8.81 10.62 23.83
C ARG A 485 8.01 11.93 23.86
N SER A 486 8.65 13.07 23.64
CA SER A 486 7.96 14.36 23.59
C SER A 486 7.04 14.48 22.36
N LEU A 487 7.45 13.88 21.23
CA LEU A 487 6.70 13.89 19.97
C LEU A 487 5.61 12.81 19.94
N ASN A 488 5.88 11.67 20.59
CA ASN A 488 5.07 10.47 20.67
C ASN A 488 4.99 9.94 22.12
N PRO A 489 4.09 10.52 22.95
CA PRO A 489 3.93 10.13 24.34
C PRO A 489 3.01 8.89 24.51
N ASP A 490 3.31 7.81 23.79
CA ASP A 490 2.63 6.51 23.95
C ASP A 490 3.47 5.56 24.81
N ASN A 491 3.03 5.30 26.04
CA ASN A 491 3.78 4.49 27.00
C ASN A 491 3.93 3.01 26.58
N ALA A 492 2.99 2.45 25.80
CA ALA A 492 3.08 1.07 25.35
C ALA A 492 4.22 0.93 24.34
N LEU A 493 4.21 1.79 23.32
CA LEU A 493 5.29 1.84 22.33
C LEU A 493 6.64 2.21 22.96
N LEU A 494 6.66 3.20 23.86
CA LEU A 494 7.90 3.57 24.55
C LEU A 494 8.48 2.39 25.32
N LYS A 495 7.63 1.56 25.94
CA LYS A 495 8.03 0.34 26.61
C LYS A 495 8.54 -0.72 25.63
N GLU A 496 7.90 -0.89 24.47
CA GLU A 496 8.37 -1.80 23.42
C GLU A 496 9.75 -1.39 22.89
N ILE A 497 9.94 -0.10 22.56
CA ILE A 497 11.23 0.42 22.11
C ILE A 497 12.26 0.27 23.24
N GLN A 498 11.88 0.48 24.50
CA GLN A 498 12.77 0.28 25.64
C GLN A 498 13.20 -1.18 25.79
N GLN A 499 12.26 -2.12 25.72
CA GLN A 499 12.55 -3.55 25.76
C GLN A 499 13.48 -4.00 24.63
N ALA A 500 13.40 -3.35 23.47
CA ALA A 500 14.24 -3.64 22.31
C ALA A 500 15.67 -3.05 22.40
N ASN A 501 15.95 -2.12 23.33
CA ASN A 501 17.22 -1.39 23.42
C ASN A 501 17.77 -1.38 24.87
N ASN A 502 17.74 -2.53 25.55
CA ASN A 502 18.05 -2.65 26.98
C ASN A 502 19.42 -2.08 27.41
N ASP A 503 20.36 -1.88 26.47
CA ASP A 503 21.72 -1.42 26.75
C ASP A 503 21.94 0.11 26.63
N ASP A 504 20.95 0.87 26.15
CA ASP A 504 21.08 2.32 25.84
C ASP A 504 20.17 3.24 26.68
N PHE A 505 19.59 2.72 27.76
CA PHE A 505 18.73 3.47 28.68
C PHE A 505 19.44 4.06 29.91
#